data_AF-E3NP22-F1
#
_entry.id   AF-E3NP22-F1
#
_cell.length_a   1.000
_cell.length_b   1.000
_cell.length_c   1.000
_cell.angle_alpha   90.00
_cell.angle_beta   90.00
_cell.angle_gamma   90.00
#
_symmetry.space_group_name_H-M   'P 1'
#
loop_
_entity.id
_entity.type
_entity.pdbx_description
1 polymer ?
#
loop_
_entity_poly.entity_id
_entity_poly.type
_entity_poly.pdbx_seq_one_letter_code
_entity_poly.pdbx_strand_id
1 'polypeptide(L)'
;MRHLQQKGTNVAELLDNEKKQVQAVQQIVNELSKAGISARVVTRQQLVQYLPDTDLVISAAGDGTFLAAASAVSDQTPIIGIIFSSHSLIHFYFLMMS
;
A
#
# COMPACT_ATOMS: atom_id res chain seq x y z
N MET A 1 -10.86 -15.73 17.93
CA MET A 1 -11.41 -16.56 16.84
C MET A 1 -12.95 -16.67 16.79
N ARG A 2 -13.75 -16.16 17.75
CA ARG A 2 -15.23 -16.32 17.72
C ARG A 2 -16.04 -15.12 17.22
N HIS A 3 -15.45 -13.93 17.08
CA HIS A 3 -16.20 -12.71 16.73
C HIS A 3 -16.30 -12.39 15.22
N LEU A 4 -15.45 -12.97 14.36
CA LEU A 4 -15.53 -12.71 12.90
C LEU A 4 -16.56 -13.59 12.16
N GLN A 5 -16.87 -14.78 12.67
CA GLN A 5 -17.83 -15.68 12.01
C GLN A 5 -19.29 -15.22 12.15
N GLN A 6 -19.60 -14.39 13.16
CA GLN A 6 -20.96 -13.89 13.40
C GLN A 6 -21.42 -12.80 12.42
N LYS A 7 -20.54 -12.29 11.54
CA LYS A 7 -20.87 -11.24 10.55
C LYS A 7 -20.93 -11.71 9.09
N GLY A 8 -20.86 -13.03 8.83
CA GLY A 8 -20.80 -13.54 7.45
C GLY A 8 -19.48 -13.21 6.73
N THR A 9 -18.44 -12.82 7.48
CA THR A 9 -17.14 -12.48 6.92
C THR A 9 -16.41 -13.74 6.47
N ASN A 10 -16.21 -13.87 5.15
CA ASN A 10 -15.47 -14.96 4.56
C ASN A 10 -13.96 -14.77 4.79
N VAL A 11 -13.45 -15.30 5.90
CA VAL A 11 -12.03 -15.17 6.30
C VAL A 11 -11.08 -15.74 5.24
N ALA A 12 -11.48 -16.80 4.53
CA ALA A 12 -10.67 -17.38 3.46
C ALA A 12 -10.49 -16.43 2.28
N GLU A 13 -11.55 -15.70 1.91
CA GLU A 13 -11.52 -14.71 0.85
C GLU A 13 -10.68 -13.49 1.22
N LEU A 14 -10.70 -13.06 2.49
CA LEU A 14 -9.82 -11.99 2.97
C LEU A 14 -8.33 -12.37 2.84
N LEU A 15 -7.98 -13.59 3.22
CA LEU A 15 -6.60 -14.08 3.11
C LEU A 15 -6.13 -14.22 1.65
N ASP A 16 -7.03 -14.66 0.76
CA ASP A 16 -6.72 -14.76 -0.67
C ASP A 16 -6.54 -13.36 -1.30
N ASN A 17 -7.39 -12.40 -0.94
CA ASN A 17 -7.28 -11.01 -1.37
C ASN A 17 -6.00 -10.34 -0.85
N GLU A 18 -5.61 -10.62 0.40
CA GLU A 18 -4.34 -10.16 0.95
C GLU A 18 -3.15 -10.70 0.14
N LYS A 19 -3.16 -12.00 -0.17
CA LYS A 19 -2.10 -12.62 -0.98
C LYS A 19 -1.99 -11.98 -2.37
N LYS A 20 -3.13 -11.72 -3.03
CA LYS A 20 -3.17 -11.01 -4.33
C LYS A 20 -2.60 -9.61 -4.23
N GLN A 21 -2.92 -8.87 -3.16
CA GLN A 21 -2.40 -7.52 -2.93
C GLN A 21 -0.89 -7.52 -2.74
N VAL A 22 -0.36 -8.44 -1.91
CA VAL A 22 1.10 -8.60 -1.73
C VAL A 22 1.78 -8.91 -3.06
N GLN A 23 1.22 -9.82 -3.85
CA GLN A 23 1.75 -10.16 -5.17
C GLN A 23 1.74 -8.97 -6.12
N ALA A 24 0.66 -8.19 -6.16
CA ALA A 24 0.56 -7.00 -6.99
C ALA A 24 1.61 -5.95 -6.60
N VAL A 25 1.81 -5.70 -5.30
CA VAL A 25 2.86 -4.79 -4.81
C VAL A 25 4.24 -5.29 -5.23
N GLN A 26 4.51 -6.59 -5.09
CA GLN A 26 5.78 -7.16 -5.53
C GLN A 26 5.99 -7.02 -7.05
N GLN A 27 4.95 -7.18 -7.84
CA GLN A 27 5.01 -6.95 -9.29
C GLN A 27 5.36 -5.49 -9.60
N ILE A 28 4.72 -4.53 -8.93
CA ILE A 28 5.01 -3.10 -9.11
C ILE A 28 6.49 -2.81 -8.77
N VAL A 29 6.99 -3.30 -7.64
CA VAL A 29 8.40 -3.15 -7.24
C VAL A 29 9.33 -3.74 -8.29
N ASN A 30 9.01 -4.93 -8.80
CA ASN A 30 9.83 -5.60 -9.81
C ASN A 30 9.86 -4.82 -11.12
N GLU A 31 8.72 -4.29 -11.59
CA GLU A 31 8.67 -3.49 -12.82
C GLU A 31 9.41 -2.16 -12.68
N LEU A 32 9.29 -1.50 -11.54
CA LEU A 32 10.06 -0.28 -11.26
C LEU A 32 11.56 -0.57 -11.19
N SER A 33 11.95 -1.67 -10.55
CA SER A 33 13.35 -2.10 -10.52
C SER A 33 13.89 -2.39 -11.91
N LYS A 34 13.12 -3.06 -12.78
CA LYS A 34 13.49 -3.28 -14.19
C LYS A 34 13.64 -1.98 -14.98
N ALA A 35 12.86 -0.96 -14.62
CA ALA A 35 12.96 0.37 -15.20
C ALA A 35 14.14 1.21 -14.62
N GLY A 36 14.93 0.65 -13.69
CA GLY A 36 16.04 1.34 -13.04
C GLY A 36 15.61 2.31 -11.94
N ILE A 37 14.36 2.22 -11.48
CA ILE A 37 13.80 3.07 -10.44
C ILE A 37 14.03 2.40 -9.08
N SER A 38 14.68 3.12 -8.17
CA SER A 38 14.84 2.68 -6.79
C SER A 38 13.50 2.83 -6.08
N ALA A 39 12.99 1.74 -5.51
CA ALA A 39 11.68 1.71 -4.89
C ALA A 39 11.73 0.94 -3.56
N ARG A 40 11.13 1.50 -2.52
CA ARG A 40 11.05 0.87 -1.18
C ARG A 40 9.61 0.75 -0.73
N VAL A 41 9.22 -0.48 -0.38
CA VAL A 41 7.93 -0.73 0.27
C VAL A 41 8.06 -0.41 1.76
N VAL A 42 7.23 0.49 2.26
CA VAL A 42 7.22 0.90 3.67
C VAL A 42 5.82 0.76 4.26
N THR A 43 5.76 0.54 5.57
CA THR A 43 4.49 0.54 6.30
C THR A 43 4.01 1.96 6.58
N ARG A 44 2.75 2.10 7.00
CA ARG A 44 2.19 3.38 7.45
C ARG A 44 3.02 4.06 8.54
N GLN A 45 3.58 3.29 9.48
CA GLN A 45 4.38 3.86 10.58
C GLN A 45 5.74 4.36 10.09
N GLN A 46 6.26 3.76 9.02
CA GLN A 46 7.55 4.11 8.43
C GLN A 46 7.46 5.24 7.42
N LEU A 47 6.27 5.52 6.87
CA LEU A 47 6.07 6.53 5.83
C LEU A 47 6.75 7.86 6.18
N VAL A 48 6.42 8.43 7.34
CA VAL A 48 6.94 9.75 7.78
C VAL A 48 8.46 9.78 7.89
N GLN A 49 9.09 8.66 8.24
CA GLN A 49 10.53 8.57 8.37
C GLN A 49 11.26 8.72 7.02
N TYR A 50 10.64 8.26 5.92
CA TYR A 50 11.28 8.21 4.60
C TYR A 50 10.84 9.34 3.66
N LEU A 51 9.79 10.07 3.99
CA LEU A 51 9.30 11.20 3.20
C LEU A 51 10.38 12.23 2.80
N PRO A 52 11.32 12.64 3.69
CA PRO A 52 12.30 13.67 3.33
C PRO A 52 13.20 13.32 2.13
N ASP A 53 13.40 12.02 1.86
CA ASP A 53 14.28 11.51 0.81
C ASP A 53 13.49 10.83 -0.33
N THR A 54 12.22 11.21 -0.51
CA THR A 54 11.31 10.58 -1.47
C THR A 54 10.83 11.54 -2.55
N ASP A 55 11.02 11.16 -3.80
CA ASP A 55 10.57 11.90 -4.98
C ASP A 55 9.11 11.62 -5.34
N LEU A 56 8.58 10.45 -4.95
CA LEU A 56 7.21 10.02 -5.24
C LEU A 56 6.74 8.98 -4.23
N VAL A 57 5.52 9.17 -3.71
CA VAL A 57 4.80 8.19 -2.90
C VAL A 57 3.74 7.48 -3.75
N ILE A 58 3.77 6.15 -3.80
CA ILE A 58 2.68 5.35 -4.39
C ILE A 58 1.94 4.62 -3.27
N SER A 59 0.66 4.92 -3.07
CA SER A 59 -0.19 4.19 -2.13
C SER A 59 -0.89 3.02 -2.85
N ALA A 60 -0.75 1.80 -2.33
CA ALA A 60 -1.26 0.58 -2.97
C ALA A 60 -2.22 -0.19 -2.04
N ALA A 61 -3.51 0.16 -2.09
CA ALA A 61 -4.61 -0.45 -1.30
C ALA A 61 -5.95 0.21 -1.69
N GLY A 62 -6.70 0.79 -0.74
CA GLY A 62 -7.93 1.56 -0.99
C GLY A 62 -7.82 3.01 -0.55
N ASP A 63 -8.94 3.75 -0.56
CA ASP A 63 -8.97 5.21 -0.32
C ASP A 63 -8.39 5.61 1.04
N GLY A 64 -8.59 4.81 2.08
CA GLY A 64 -8.01 5.08 3.40
C GLY A 64 -6.48 5.09 3.40
N THR A 65 -5.86 4.32 2.50
CA THR A 65 -4.41 4.27 2.31
C THR A 65 -3.92 5.48 1.54
N PHE A 66 -4.63 5.86 0.49
CA PHE A 66 -4.34 7.08 -0.25
C PHE A 66 -4.46 8.31 0.65
N LEU A 67 -5.55 8.42 1.40
CA LEU A 67 -5.78 9.53 2.32
C LEU A 67 -4.73 9.55 3.45
N ALA A 68 -4.29 8.39 3.93
CA ALA A 68 -3.20 8.31 4.90
C ALA A 68 -1.88 8.84 4.33
N ALA A 69 -1.52 8.51 3.08
CA ALA A 69 -0.38 9.12 2.39
C ALA A 69 -0.55 10.64 2.25
N ALA A 70 -1.68 11.07 1.71
CA ALA A 70 -2.00 12.48 1.49
C ALA A 70 -1.95 13.31 2.78
N SER A 71 -2.34 12.72 3.91
CA SER A 71 -2.26 13.39 5.22
C SER A 71 -0.84 13.48 5.79
N ALA A 72 0.08 12.60 5.36
CA ALA A 72 1.44 12.52 5.89
C ALA A 72 2.43 13.37 5.09
N VAL A 73 2.22 13.49 3.78
CA VAL A 73 2.99 14.40 2.91
C VAL A 73 2.62 15.83 3.25
N SER A 74 3.62 16.63 3.61
CA SER A 74 3.44 18.04 4.02
C SER A 74 4.06 19.05 3.05
N ASP A 75 4.66 18.55 1.96
CA ASP A 75 5.35 19.32 0.94
C ASP A 75 4.73 19.07 -0.45
N GLN A 76 5.51 19.27 -1.52
CA GLN A 76 5.08 19.09 -2.91
C GLN A 76 5.35 17.67 -3.45
N THR A 77 5.72 16.72 -2.59
CA THR A 77 5.98 15.34 -3.02
C THR A 77 4.71 14.76 -3.66
N PRO A 78 4.76 14.33 -4.93
CA PRO A 78 3.60 13.78 -5.60
C PRO A 78 3.15 12.46 -4.96
N ILE A 79 1.84 12.18 -5.06
CA ILE A 79 1.23 10.95 -4.55
C ILE A 79 0.38 10.31 -5.64
N ILE A 80 0.58 9.02 -5.89
CA ILE A 80 -0.22 8.22 -6.81
C ILE A 80 -0.95 7.12 -6.05
N GLY A 81 -2.26 7.00 -6.26
CA GLY A 81 -3.08 5.93 -5.69
C GLY A 81 -3.32 4.79 -6.68
N ILE A 82 -2.94 3.57 -6.30
CA ILE A 82 -3.35 2.33 -6.96
C ILE A 82 -4.42 1.67 -6.11
N ILE A 83 -5.66 1.69 -6.62
CA ILE A 83 -6.85 1.21 -5.92
C ILE A 83 -7.12 -0.24 -6.30
N PHE A 84 -7.13 -1.13 -5.31
CA PHE A 84 -7.55 -2.52 -5.46
C PHE A 84 -9.02 -2.65 -5.02
N SER A 85 -9.88 -3.16 -5.90
CA SER A 85 -11.35 -3.19 -5.69
C SER A 85 -11.82 -4.21 -4.64
N SER A 86 -10.93 -5.05 -4.11
CA SER A 86 -11.27 -6.03 -3.09
C SER A 86 -11.18 -5.42 -1.69
N HIS A 87 -12.12 -5.73 -0.81
CA HIS A 87 -12.18 -5.33 0.61
C HIS A 87 -11.02 -5.93 1.43
N SER A 88 -9.76 -5.65 1.07
CA SER A 88 -8.58 -6.05 1.83
C SER A 88 -8.17 -4.91 2.76
N LEU A 89 -8.56 -5.05 4.02
CA LEU A 89 -8.28 -4.10 5.10
C LEU A 89 -6.92 -4.32 5.78
N ILE A 90 -6.09 -5.25 5.28
CA ILE A 90 -5.06 -5.86 6.12
C ILE A 90 -3.71 -5.14 6.02
N HIS A 91 -3.30 -4.68 4.84
CA HIS A 91 -1.98 -4.05 4.69
C HIS A 91 -1.98 -2.78 3.83
N PHE A 92 -1.28 -1.77 4.36
CA PHE A 92 -1.03 -0.48 3.72
C PHE A 92 0.38 -0.49 3.18
N TYR A 93 0.52 -0.48 1.86
CA TYR A 93 1.82 -0.40 1.20
C TYR A 93 2.00 0.99 0.63
N PHE A 94 3.11 1.62 1.02
CA PHE A 94 3.60 2.82 0.37
C PHE A 94 4.88 2.46 -0.35
N LEU A 95 4.98 2.82 -1.61
CA LEU A 95 6.21 2.71 -2.36
C LEU A 95 6.86 4.08 -2.44
N MET A 96 8.06 4.19 -1.89
CA MET A 96 8.86 5.40 -1.91
C MET A 96 9.88 5.28 -3.02
N MET A 97 9.91 6.26 -3.92
CA MET A 97 10.91 6.35 -4.99
C MET A 97 11.97 7.39 -4.64
N SER A 98 13.24 7.06 -4.90
CA SER A 98 14.42 7.90 -4.63
C SER A 98 15.43 7.77 -5.79
#